data_AF-A0A918IKG9-F1
#
_entry.id   AF-A0A918IKG9-F1
#
_cell.length_a   1.000
_cell.length_b   1.000
_cell.length_c   1.000
_cell.angle_alpha   90.00
_cell.angle_beta   90.00
_cell.angle_gamma   90.00
#
_symmetry.space_group_name_H-M   'P 1'
#
loop_
_entity.id
_entity.type
_entity.pdbx_description
1 polymer ?
#
loop_
_entity_poly.entity_id
_entity_poly.type
_entity_poly.pdbx_seq_one_letter_code
_entity_poly.pdbx_strand_id
1 'polypeptide(L)'
;MEAEDSEHMKVVHRWLTGEVVNNTVGIKLTGGPFNGRTKIVQLNQDGLPPSRLRARGGQGQGPWNPAARHIYTPVRAPGAPAGWTYEYTGVDTSTDG
;
A
#
# COMPACT_ATOMS: atom_id res chain seq x y z
N MET A 1 -26.34 13.67 -7.33
CA MET A 1 -25.62 12.38 -7.39
C MET A 1 -24.36 12.43 -8.26
N GLU A 2 -24.28 13.16 -9.39
CA GLU A 2 -23.02 13.23 -10.18
C GLU A 2 -21.88 14.04 -9.52
N ALA A 3 -22.21 15.07 -8.74
CA ALA A 3 -21.19 15.90 -8.08
C ALA A 3 -20.41 15.15 -6.99
N GLU A 4 -21.08 14.23 -6.27
CA GLU A 4 -20.47 13.45 -5.19
C GLU A 4 -19.44 12.45 -5.72
N ASP A 5 -19.73 11.84 -6.88
CA ASP A 5 -18.81 10.94 -7.57
C ASP A 5 -17.56 11.70 -8.05
N SER A 6 -17.75 12.92 -8.57
CA SER A 6 -16.64 13.81 -8.95
C SER A 6 -15.74 14.19 -7.76
N GLU A 7 -16.32 14.59 -6.62
CA GLU A 7 -15.53 14.96 -5.44
C GLU A 7 -14.80 13.76 -4.84
N HIS A 8 -15.46 12.60 -4.79
CA HIS A 8 -14.82 11.36 -4.35
C HIS A 8 -13.62 11.00 -5.24
N MET A 9 -13.78 11.07 -6.56
CA MET A 9 -12.70 10.78 -7.51
C MET A 9 -11.53 11.75 -7.36
N LYS A 10 -11.78 13.05 -7.13
CA LYS A 10 -10.72 14.03 -6.86
C LYS A 10 -9.90 13.65 -5.62
N VAL A 11 -10.55 13.21 -4.55
CA VAL A 11 -9.88 12.76 -3.32
C VAL A 11 -9.03 11.51 -3.60
N VAL A 12 -9.57 10.54 -4.36
CA VAL A 12 -8.80 9.34 -4.77
C VAL A 12 -7.57 9.73 -5.57
N HIS A 13 -7.68 10.65 -6.53
CA HIS A 13 -6.54 11.14 -7.32
C HIS A 13 -5.46 11.76 -6.43
N ARG A 14 -5.84 12.58 -5.44
CA ARG A 14 -4.92 13.18 -4.47
C ARG A 14 -4.17 12.12 -3.66
N TRP A 15 -4.86 11.09 -3.19
CA TRP A 15 -4.19 9.97 -2.53
C TRP A 15 -3.18 9.28 -3.45
N LEU A 16 -3.55 9.03 -4.72
CA LEU A 16 -2.69 8.35 -5.68
C LEU A 16 -1.44 9.16 -6.08
N THR A 17 -1.50 10.50 -6.01
CA THR A 17 -0.32 11.36 -6.18
C THR A 17 0.55 11.46 -4.92
N GLY A 18 0.16 10.81 -3.83
CA GLY A 18 0.89 10.80 -2.56
C GLY A 18 0.52 11.94 -1.61
N GLU A 19 -0.55 12.68 -1.90
CA GLU A 19 -1.06 13.71 -1.00
C GLU A 19 -1.78 13.07 0.19
N VAL A 20 -1.50 13.58 1.40
CA VAL A 20 -2.21 13.19 2.61
C VAL A 20 -3.50 14.00 2.72
N VAL A 21 -4.64 13.32 2.59
CA VAL A 21 -5.97 13.92 2.76
C VAL A 21 -6.75 13.08 3.75
N ASN A 22 -7.29 13.70 4.81
CA ASN A 22 -8.02 13.00 5.88
C ASN A 22 -7.22 11.84 6.49
N ASN A 23 -5.94 12.11 6.78
CA ASN A 23 -4.98 11.13 7.29
C ASN A 23 -4.82 9.87 6.41
N THR A 24 -5.17 9.96 5.13
CA THR A 24 -5.12 8.87 4.16
C THR A 24 -4.22 9.27 3.00
N VAL A 25 -3.43 8.32 2.51
CA VAL A 25 -2.45 8.57 1.44
C VAL A 25 -2.19 7.29 0.63
N GLY A 26 -1.85 7.45 -0.65
CA GLY A 26 -1.35 6.38 -1.50
C GLY A 26 0.16 6.21 -1.39
N ILE A 27 0.61 5.02 -1.00
CA ILE A 27 2.03 4.67 -0.85
C ILE A 27 2.40 3.60 -1.88
N LYS A 28 3.53 3.79 -2.59
CA LYS A 28 4.02 2.82 -3.58
C LYS A 28 4.58 1.57 -2.91
N LEU A 29 4.29 0.41 -3.49
CA LEU A 29 4.92 -0.86 -3.16
C LEU A 29 6.14 -1.08 -4.05
N THR A 30 7.22 -1.54 -3.45
CA THR A 30 8.50 -1.81 -4.12
C THR A 30 8.94 -3.24 -3.85
N GLY A 31 9.37 -3.94 -4.90
CA GLY A 31 9.69 -5.36 -4.85
C GLY A 31 8.45 -6.27 -4.75
N GLY A 32 8.71 -7.58 -4.77
CA GLY A 32 7.66 -8.60 -4.65
C GLY A 32 6.64 -8.60 -5.82
N PRO A 33 5.54 -9.35 -5.68
CA PRO A 33 4.52 -9.50 -6.72
C PRO A 33 3.69 -8.25 -7.01
N PHE A 34 3.72 -7.26 -6.12
CA PHE A 34 2.92 -6.04 -6.24
C PHE A 34 3.79 -4.81 -6.52
N ASN A 35 5.02 -5.01 -6.99
CA ASN A 35 5.94 -3.95 -7.34
C ASN A 35 5.29 -2.92 -8.28
N GLY A 36 5.47 -1.63 -7.97
CA GLY A 36 4.94 -0.51 -8.76
C GLY A 36 3.47 -0.18 -8.49
N ARG A 37 2.73 -1.01 -7.75
CA ARG A 37 1.35 -0.68 -7.33
C ARG A 37 1.35 0.39 -6.23
N THR A 38 0.21 1.05 -6.07
CA THR A 38 -0.04 1.98 -4.96
C THR A 38 -1.06 1.38 -4.00
N LYS A 39 -0.77 1.43 -2.70
CA LYS A 39 -1.74 1.09 -1.64
C LYS A 39 -2.20 2.37 -0.96
N ILE A 40 -3.51 2.56 -0.94
CA ILE A 40 -4.13 3.61 -0.13
C ILE A 40 -4.19 3.09 1.31
N VAL A 41 -3.60 3.83 2.25
CA VAL A 41 -3.56 3.51 3.66
C VAL A 41 -3.96 4.71 4.50
N GLN A 42 -4.54 4.44 5.65
CA GLN A 42 -4.74 5.42 6.69
C GLN A 42 -3.50 5.46 7.59
N LEU A 43 -2.97 6.65 7.83
CA LEU A 43 -1.88 6.90 8.75
C LEU A 43 -2.39 6.83 10.20
N ASN A 44 -1.49 6.64 11.15
CA ASN A 44 -1.81 6.76 12.57
C ASN A 44 -1.83 8.23 13.02
N GLN A 45 -2.00 8.49 14.31
CA GLN A 45 -2.03 9.85 14.88
C GLN A 45 -0.70 10.61 14.74
N ASP A 46 0.41 9.88 14.62
CA ASP A 46 1.76 10.44 14.43
C ASP A 46 2.10 10.67 12.94
N GLY A 47 1.14 10.46 12.03
CA GLY A 47 1.37 10.56 10.58
C GLY A 47 2.22 9.41 10.00
N LEU A 48 2.30 8.28 10.72
CA LEU A 48 3.04 7.10 10.30
C LEU A 48 2.13 6.09 9.59
N PRO A 49 2.60 5.47 8.50
CA PRO A 49 1.87 4.39 7.86
C PRO A 49 1.85 3.13 8.73
N PRO A 50 0.89 2.21 8.52
CA PRO A 50 0.86 0.92 9.21
C PRO A 50 2.20 0.18 9.12
N SER A 51 2.68 -0.29 10.27
CA SER A 51 3.99 -0.94 10.41
C SER A 51 4.18 -2.19 9.56
N ARG A 52 3.08 -2.82 9.14
CA ARG A 52 3.09 -3.97 8.24
C ARG A 52 1.86 -3.99 7.37
N LEU A 53 2.07 -4.15 6.07
CA LEU A 53 1.02 -4.43 5.10
C LEU A 53 1.09 -5.90 4.70
N ARG A 54 -0.06 -6.60 4.76
CA ARG A 54 -0.22 -7.97 4.26
C ARG A 54 -1.07 -7.93 3.00
N ALA A 55 -0.56 -8.46 1.90
CA ALA A 55 -1.28 -8.58 0.64
C ALA A 55 -1.38 -10.04 0.24
N ARG A 56 -2.61 -10.51 0.00
CA ARG A 56 -2.89 -11.87 -0.50
C ARG A 56 -2.89 -11.86 -2.02
N GLY A 57 -2.50 -13.00 -2.59
CA GLY A 57 -2.75 -13.28 -3.99
C GLY A 57 -1.95 -12.41 -4.96
N GLY A 58 -0.63 -12.55 -4.93
CA GLY A 58 0.26 -12.02 -5.95
C GLY A 58 0.86 -13.14 -6.80
N GLN A 59 0.96 -12.95 -8.11
CA GLN A 59 1.83 -13.79 -8.92
C GLN A 59 3.27 -13.33 -8.63
N GLY A 60 3.90 -13.97 -7.64
CA GLY A 60 5.33 -13.78 -7.38
C GLY A 60 6.17 -14.35 -8.53
N GLN A 61 7.50 -14.33 -8.35
CA GLN A 61 8.37 -15.22 -9.13
C GLN A 61 8.13 -16.67 -8.64
N GLY A 62 7.04 -17.30 -9.07
CA GLY A 62 6.65 -18.64 -8.63
C GLY A 62 5.19 -19.00 -8.94
N PRO A 63 4.79 -20.26 -8.73
CA PRO A 63 3.42 -20.72 -8.93
C PRO A 63 2.44 -19.95 -8.02
N TRP A 64 1.25 -19.70 -8.55
CA TRP A 64 0.19 -19.01 -7.81
C TRP A 64 -0.14 -19.74 -6.51
N ASN A 65 0.05 -19.06 -5.37
CA ASN A 65 -0.32 -19.56 -4.06
C ASN A 65 -1.31 -18.58 -3.40
N PRO A 66 -2.62 -18.89 -3.37
CA PRO A 66 -3.63 -18.01 -2.77
C PRO A 66 -3.50 -17.89 -1.23
N ALA A 67 -2.81 -18.85 -0.59
CA ALA A 67 -2.54 -18.83 0.85
C ALA A 67 -1.33 -17.94 1.20
N ALA A 68 -0.46 -17.64 0.23
CA ALA A 68 0.72 -16.80 0.44
C ALA A 68 0.31 -15.37 0.83
N ARG A 69 0.83 -14.91 1.96
CA ARG A 69 0.66 -13.55 2.46
C ARG A 69 1.95 -12.78 2.26
N HIS A 70 1.99 -11.92 1.26
CA HIS A 70 3.15 -11.06 0.99
C HIS A 70 3.21 -9.92 2.01
N ILE A 71 4.36 -9.76 2.64
CA ILE A 71 4.61 -8.78 3.68
C ILE A 71 5.35 -7.59 3.08
N TYR A 72 4.90 -6.39 3.43
CA TYR A 72 5.60 -5.15 3.14
C TYR A 72 5.75 -4.32 4.41
N THR A 73 6.91 -3.67 4.55
CA THR A 73 7.26 -2.82 5.69
C THR A 73 7.42 -1.37 5.20
N PRO A 74 6.92 -0.37 5.93
CA PRO A 74 7.08 1.02 5.51
C PRO A 74 8.53 1.46 5.71
N VAL A 75 9.09 2.13 4.71
CA VAL A 75 10.44 2.71 4.72
C VAL A 75 10.35 4.19 4.38
N ARG A 76 11.06 5.02 5.15
CA ARG A 76 11.06 6.46 4.94
C ARG A 76 11.78 6.76 3.63
N ALA A 77 11.09 7.44 2.71
CA ALA A 77 11.60 7.76 1.39
C ALA A 77 11.36 9.25 1.11
N PRO A 78 12.29 10.14 1.47
CA PRO A 78 12.12 11.59 1.31
C PRO A 78 11.86 12.04 -0.14
N GLY A 79 12.32 11.27 -1.12
CA GLY A 79 12.05 11.53 -2.55
C GLY A 79 10.74 10.94 -3.07
N ALA A 80 10.01 10.16 -2.28
CA ALA A 80 8.69 9.66 -2.68
C ALA A 80 7.61 10.72 -2.39
N PRO A 81 6.59 10.87 -3.24
CA PRO A 81 5.53 11.87 -3.02
C PRO A 81 4.83 11.75 -1.66
N ALA A 82 4.61 10.53 -1.18
CA ALA A 82 4.02 10.26 0.13
C ALA A 82 5.03 10.31 1.31
N GLY A 83 6.31 10.58 1.04
CA GLY A 83 7.40 10.51 2.02
C GLY A 83 7.76 9.09 2.50
N TRP A 84 7.08 8.06 1.99
CA TRP A 84 7.22 6.66 2.36
C TRP A 84 7.10 5.74 1.14
N THR A 85 7.70 4.56 1.24
CA THR A 85 7.47 3.40 0.37
C THR A 85 7.14 2.18 1.23
N TYR A 86 6.43 1.22 0.66
CA TYR A 86 6.29 -0.11 1.23
C TYR A 86 7.25 -1.05 0.52
N GLU A 87 8.24 -1.57 1.24
CA GLU A 87 9.23 -2.49 0.68
C GLU A 87 8.85 -3.93 0.98
N TYR A 88 8.95 -4.80 -0.03
CA TYR A 88 8.67 -6.22 0.11
C TYR A 88 9.70 -6.89 1.02
N THR A 89 9.24 -7.48 2.12
CA THR A 89 10.11 -8.12 3.11
C THR A 89 9.96 -9.64 3.16
N GLY A 90 9.03 -10.21 2.40
CA GLY A 90 8.92 -11.66 2.23
C GLY A 90 7.48 -12.17 2.21
N VAL A 91 7.33 -13.47 2.43
CA VAL A 91 6.04 -14.15 2.50
C VAL A 91 5.85 -14.74 3.90
N ASP A 92 4.70 -14.45 4.50
CA ASP A 92 4.21 -15.14 5.70
C ASP A 92 3.63 -16.48 5.23
N THR A 93 4.39 -17.55 5.43
CA THR A 93 3.99 -18.94 5.15
C THR A 93 3.43 -19.63 6.39
N SER A 94 3.21 -18.90 7.48
CA SER A 94 2.50 -19.41 8.65
C SER A 94 1.05 -19.69 8.24
N THR A 95 0.83 -20.88 7.72
CA THR A 95 -0.45 -21.57 7.76
C THR A 95 -0.81 -21.60 9.25
N ASP A 96 -1.86 -20.89 9.62
CA ASP A 96 -2.54 -21.16 10.90
C ASP A 96 -2.94 -22.64 10.83
N GLY A 97 -2.27 -23.46 11.64
CA GLY A 97 -2.48 -24.90 11.74
C GLY A 97 -3.46 -25.22 12.85
#